data_AF-A0A6N0WZM1-F1
#
_entry.id   AF-A0A6N0WZM1-F1
#
_cell.length_a   1.000
_cell.length_b   1.000
_cell.length_c   1.000
_cell.angle_alpha   90.00
_cell.angle_beta   90.00
_cell.angle_gamma   90.00
#
_symmetry.space_group_name_H-M   'P 1'
#
loop_
_entity.id
_entity.type
_entity.pdbx_description
1 polymer ?
#
loop_
_entity_poly.entity_id
_entity_poly.type
_entity_poly.pdbx_seq_one_letter_code
_entity_poly.pdbx_strand_id
1 'polypeptide(L)'
;MTIALIAALALAGQAAPASPPLTVGILADPCAALPAMPAIVADYMARYATAKAAGQPAPPVTADGMAIYQRWQDALLVNDFPGLCRYRAENAALPPASADRIVFFGDSITELWRREDPGFFTADRIDRGVSGQTTAQMLGRFRADVIDLKPRTVHIMASTNDIAGNTGPTTLAAIEDNIRSMAELARAHGIRVVLASVPPAARFGWRPGIAPVESIRALNAWLADYARREKLTYIDYYSALEDKDHAFRAEWSGDGVHPNAAGYAVMRRVAGRALGLDGRR
;
A
#
# COMPACT_ATOMS: atom_id res chain seq x y z
N MET A 1 6.19 -15.00 -53.86
CA MET A 1 5.20 -16.08 -54.04
C MET A 1 5.70 -17.26 -53.22
N THR A 2 5.03 -17.76 -52.18
CA THR A 2 3.60 -17.69 -51.88
C THR A 2 3.37 -17.89 -50.38
N ILE A 3 2.52 -17.02 -49.85
CA ILE A 3 1.80 -17.08 -48.57
C ILE A 3 1.15 -18.45 -48.35
N ALA A 4 1.29 -19.06 -47.17
CA ALA A 4 0.23 -19.84 -46.50
C ALA A 4 0.74 -20.54 -45.23
N LEU A 5 0.57 -19.91 -44.07
CA LEU A 5 0.27 -20.64 -42.84
C LEU A 5 -0.52 -19.74 -41.86
N ILE A 6 -1.71 -19.34 -42.27
CA ILE A 6 -2.76 -18.85 -41.35
C ILE A 6 -4.01 -19.67 -41.66
N ALA A 7 -4.10 -20.88 -41.07
CA ALA A 7 -5.31 -21.69 -41.05
C ALA A 7 -5.19 -22.79 -39.97
N ALA A 8 -5.12 -22.41 -38.71
CA ALA A 8 -5.27 -23.35 -37.58
C ALA A 8 -5.90 -22.68 -36.34
N LEU A 9 -6.78 -21.69 -36.55
CA LEU A 9 -7.56 -21.03 -35.50
C LEU A 9 -9.03 -20.99 -35.91
N ALA A 10 -9.57 -22.15 -36.24
CA ALA A 10 -11.00 -22.34 -36.38
C ALA A 10 -11.30 -23.79 -36.03
N LEU A 11 -11.80 -24.01 -34.80
CA LEU A 11 -12.71 -25.09 -34.36
C LEU A 11 -12.44 -25.47 -32.88
N ALA A 12 -12.86 -24.60 -31.98
CA ALA A 12 -13.42 -24.97 -30.67
C ALA A 12 -14.26 -23.78 -30.19
N GLY A 13 -15.38 -23.55 -30.88
CA GLY A 13 -16.37 -22.54 -30.50
C GLY A 13 -17.15 -22.99 -29.27
N GLN A 14 -16.60 -22.73 -28.08
CA GLN A 14 -17.42 -22.16 -27.03
C GLN A 14 -17.13 -20.67 -27.10
N ALA A 15 -18.11 -19.87 -27.53
CA ALA A 15 -18.00 -18.43 -27.38
C ALA A 15 -17.74 -18.19 -25.90
N ALA A 16 -16.53 -17.75 -25.55
CA ALA A 16 -16.28 -17.18 -24.25
C ALA A 16 -17.39 -16.15 -24.02
N PRO A 17 -18.05 -16.13 -22.85
CA PRO A 17 -19.09 -15.14 -22.60
C PRO A 17 -18.52 -13.77 -22.99
N ALA A 18 -19.23 -13.07 -23.88
CA ALA A 18 -18.79 -11.78 -24.37
C ALA A 18 -18.41 -10.95 -23.15
N SER A 19 -17.16 -10.46 -23.12
CA SER A 19 -16.74 -9.59 -22.03
C SER A 19 -17.75 -8.45 -21.94
N PRO A 20 -18.26 -8.10 -20.75
CA PRO A 20 -19.15 -6.96 -20.61
C PRO A 20 -18.47 -5.75 -21.29
N PRO A 21 -19.25 -4.90 -21.98
CA PRO A 21 -18.68 -3.75 -22.68
C PRO A 21 -17.83 -2.94 -21.70
N LEU A 22 -16.60 -2.63 -22.10
CA LEU A 22 -15.70 -1.83 -21.28
C LEU A 22 -16.34 -0.47 -21.03
N THR A 23 -16.61 -0.14 -19.77
CA THR A 23 -17.09 1.19 -19.39
C THR A 23 -15.92 2.16 -19.48
N VAL A 24 -15.90 3.01 -20.51
CA VAL A 24 -14.80 3.93 -20.81
C VAL A 24 -15.26 5.39 -20.83
N GLY A 25 -14.33 6.32 -20.62
CA GLY A 25 -14.58 7.77 -20.67
C GLY A 25 -14.89 8.38 -19.30
N ILE A 26 -15.47 9.60 -19.32
CA ILE A 26 -15.84 10.32 -18.10
C ILE A 26 -17.19 9.79 -17.60
N LEU A 27 -17.19 9.19 -16.41
CA LEU A 27 -18.37 8.64 -15.76
C LEU A 27 -18.74 9.49 -14.54
N ALA A 28 -20.04 9.60 -14.26
CA ALA A 28 -20.52 10.28 -13.05
C ALA A 28 -20.09 9.51 -11.78
N ASP A 29 -20.09 8.18 -11.84
CA ASP A 29 -19.56 7.32 -10.79
C ASP A 29 -18.67 6.21 -11.39
N PRO A 30 -17.35 6.45 -11.52
CA PRO A 30 -16.43 5.42 -12.04
C PRO A 30 -16.26 4.23 -11.08
N CYS A 31 -16.50 4.39 -9.77
CA CYS A 31 -16.32 3.29 -8.82
C CYS A 31 -17.45 2.27 -8.88
N ALA A 32 -18.65 2.68 -9.30
CA ALA A 32 -19.74 1.75 -9.59
C ALA A 32 -19.42 0.83 -10.80
N ALA A 33 -18.46 1.23 -11.64
CA ALA A 33 -18.01 0.46 -12.80
C ALA A 33 -16.85 -0.51 -12.48
N LEU A 34 -16.32 -0.50 -11.25
CA LEU A 34 -15.22 -1.39 -10.88
C LEU A 34 -15.66 -2.86 -10.79
N PRO A 35 -14.78 -3.81 -11.17
CA PRO A 35 -15.07 -5.23 -11.02
C PRO A 35 -15.25 -5.57 -9.54
N ALA A 36 -16.40 -6.15 -9.20
CA ALA A 36 -16.67 -6.65 -7.86
C ALA A 36 -15.64 -7.70 -7.44
N MET A 37 -15.37 -7.78 -6.13
CA MET A 37 -14.50 -8.82 -5.57
C MET A 37 -15.04 -10.21 -5.94
N PRO A 38 -14.23 -11.09 -6.56
CA PRO A 38 -14.66 -12.43 -6.91
C PRO A 38 -15.08 -13.24 -5.67
N ALA A 39 -16.14 -14.04 -5.77
CA ALA A 39 -16.66 -14.84 -4.66
C ALA A 39 -15.61 -15.77 -4.03
N ILE A 40 -14.70 -16.33 -4.84
CA ILE A 40 -13.60 -17.18 -4.35
C ILE A 40 -12.61 -16.41 -3.46
N VAL A 41 -12.39 -15.13 -3.75
CA VAL A 41 -11.54 -14.25 -2.94
C VAL A 41 -12.27 -13.91 -1.65
N ALA A 42 -13.55 -13.57 -1.71
CA ALA A 42 -14.37 -13.29 -0.54
C ALA A 42 -14.46 -14.50 0.42
N ASP A 43 -14.69 -15.70 -0.12
CA ASP A 43 -14.70 -16.96 0.64
C ASP A 43 -13.34 -17.23 1.32
N TYR A 44 -12.24 -17.07 0.57
CA TYR A 44 -10.91 -17.23 1.14
C TYR A 44 -10.65 -16.25 2.30
N MET A 45 -11.02 -14.98 2.14
CA MET A 45 -10.87 -13.96 3.18
C MET A 45 -11.68 -14.29 4.43
N ALA A 46 -12.90 -14.81 4.27
CA ALA A 46 -13.73 -15.24 5.39
C ALA A 46 -13.10 -16.42 6.14
N ARG A 47 -12.66 -17.46 5.42
CA ARG A 47 -11.96 -18.62 6.01
C ARG A 47 -10.66 -18.22 6.69
N TYR A 48 -9.90 -17.30 6.09
CA TYR A 48 -8.67 -16.76 6.67
C TYR A 48 -8.95 -16.05 8.00
N ALA A 49 -9.99 -15.20 8.06
CA ALA A 49 -10.38 -14.51 9.28
C ALA A 49 -10.78 -15.50 10.40
N THR A 50 -11.56 -16.54 10.07
CA THR A 50 -11.92 -17.61 11.00
C THR A 50 -10.69 -18.37 11.52
N ALA A 51 -9.79 -18.76 10.62
CA ALA A 51 -8.55 -19.46 11.01
C ALA A 51 -7.68 -18.58 11.93
N LYS A 52 -7.51 -17.30 11.59
CA LYS A 52 -6.74 -16.34 12.40
C LYS A 52 -7.35 -16.18 13.80
N ALA A 53 -8.67 -16.03 13.90
CA ALA A 53 -9.36 -15.90 15.20
C ALA A 53 -9.21 -17.16 16.07
N ALA A 54 -9.09 -18.33 15.44
CA ALA A 54 -8.87 -19.61 16.11
C ALA A 54 -7.39 -19.93 16.39
N GLY A 55 -6.44 -19.03 16.04
CA GLY A 55 -5.01 -19.30 16.16
C GLY A 55 -4.51 -20.42 15.23
N GLN A 56 -5.24 -20.69 14.15
CA GLN A 56 -4.94 -21.74 13.18
C GLN A 56 -4.11 -21.22 12.00
N PRO A 57 -3.36 -22.10 11.30
CA PRO A 57 -2.66 -21.74 10.08
C PRO A 57 -3.62 -21.17 9.02
N ALA A 58 -3.09 -20.30 8.16
CA ALA A 58 -3.85 -19.77 7.03
C ALA A 58 -4.36 -20.93 6.15
N PRO A 59 -5.61 -20.86 5.66
CA PRO A 59 -6.12 -21.87 4.74
C PRO A 59 -5.30 -21.89 3.45
N PRO A 60 -5.18 -23.05 2.76
CA PRO A 60 -4.47 -23.12 1.50
C PRO A 60 -5.17 -22.31 0.42
N VAL A 61 -4.36 -21.71 -0.47
CA VAL A 61 -4.83 -21.01 -1.68
C VAL A 61 -4.75 -21.99 -2.86
N THR A 62 -5.80 -22.05 -3.68
CA THR A 62 -5.81 -22.87 -4.90
C THR A 62 -5.18 -22.12 -6.07
N ALA A 63 -4.61 -22.85 -7.03
CA ALA A 63 -4.06 -22.24 -8.26
C ALA A 63 -5.12 -21.44 -9.02
N ASP A 64 -6.33 -21.97 -9.14
CA ASP A 64 -7.45 -21.27 -9.79
C ASP A 64 -7.88 -20.02 -9.04
N GLY A 65 -7.92 -20.09 -7.70
CA GLY A 65 -8.21 -18.94 -6.85
C GLY A 65 -7.17 -17.83 -7.01
N MET A 66 -5.89 -18.19 -7.08
CA MET A 66 -4.81 -17.25 -7.36
C MET A 66 -4.95 -16.61 -8.75
N ALA A 67 -5.24 -17.40 -9.78
CA ALA A 67 -5.42 -16.90 -11.14
C ALA A 67 -6.63 -15.95 -11.26
N ILE A 68 -7.73 -16.24 -10.56
CA ILE A 68 -8.90 -15.35 -10.48
C ILE A 68 -8.55 -14.06 -9.74
N TYR A 69 -7.86 -14.16 -8.61
CA TYR A 69 -7.38 -13.00 -7.86
C TYR A 69 -6.49 -12.10 -8.72
N GLN A 70 -5.56 -12.68 -9.47
CA GLN A 70 -4.65 -11.94 -10.34
C GLN A 70 -5.39 -11.17 -11.45
N ARG A 71 -6.32 -11.84 -12.16
CA ARG A 71 -7.14 -11.16 -13.18
C ARG A 71 -7.97 -10.02 -12.60
N TRP A 72 -8.48 -10.20 -11.37
CA TRP A 72 -9.21 -9.15 -10.68
C TRP A 72 -8.30 -7.96 -10.32
N GLN A 73 -7.08 -8.21 -9.83
CA GLN A 73 -6.08 -7.17 -9.58
C GLN A 73 -5.69 -6.43 -10.86
N ASP A 74 -5.45 -7.14 -11.97
CA ASP A 74 -5.14 -6.54 -13.27
C ASP A 74 -6.28 -5.63 -13.75
N ALA A 75 -7.53 -6.08 -13.58
CA ALA A 75 -8.69 -5.27 -13.93
C ALA A 75 -8.79 -4.01 -13.05
N LEU A 76 -8.49 -4.10 -11.75
CA LEU A 76 -8.42 -2.91 -10.88
C LEU A 76 -7.31 -1.95 -11.31
N LEU A 77 -6.13 -2.45 -11.68
CA LEU A 77 -5.02 -1.62 -12.17
C LEU A 77 -5.40 -0.86 -13.44
N VAL A 78 -6.17 -1.46 -14.34
CA VAL A 78 -6.61 -0.81 -15.58
C VAL A 78 -7.72 0.23 -15.32
N ASN A 79 -8.67 -0.07 -14.43
CA ASN A 79 -9.87 0.75 -14.25
C ASN A 79 -9.73 1.82 -13.15
N ASP A 80 -8.86 1.61 -12.17
CA ASP A 80 -8.58 2.54 -11.06
C ASP A 80 -7.14 2.34 -10.57
N PHE A 81 -6.17 2.55 -11.47
CA PHE A 81 -4.73 2.45 -11.17
C PHE A 81 -4.33 3.09 -9.84
N PRO A 82 -4.68 4.37 -9.54
CA PRO A 82 -4.33 4.99 -8.27
C PRO A 82 -5.13 4.45 -7.07
N GLY A 83 -6.25 3.75 -7.28
CA GLY A 83 -7.11 3.24 -6.21
C GLY A 83 -8.00 4.31 -5.56
N LEU A 84 -8.45 5.30 -6.33
CA LEU A 84 -9.29 6.42 -5.85
C LEU A 84 -10.62 5.93 -5.24
N CYS A 85 -11.10 4.77 -5.65
CA CYS A 85 -12.34 4.20 -5.14
C CYS A 85 -12.21 3.57 -3.75
N ARG A 86 -10.99 3.17 -3.35
CA ARG A 86 -10.76 2.40 -2.12
C ARG A 86 -11.25 3.10 -0.85
N TYR A 87 -11.04 4.41 -0.78
CA TYR A 87 -11.39 5.24 0.38
C TYR A 87 -12.43 6.32 0.07
N ARG A 88 -12.99 6.40 -1.14
CA ARG A 88 -13.91 7.47 -1.54
C ARG A 88 -15.09 7.65 -0.58
N ALA A 89 -15.75 6.55 -0.20
CA ALA A 89 -16.85 6.57 0.75
C ALA A 89 -16.39 6.92 2.18
N GLU A 90 -15.25 6.36 2.62
CA GLU A 90 -14.67 6.66 3.94
C GLU A 90 -14.24 8.14 4.03
N ASN A 91 -13.68 8.72 2.97
CA ASN A 91 -13.32 10.13 2.87
C ASN A 91 -14.54 11.03 3.01
N ALA A 92 -15.62 10.74 2.29
CA ALA A 92 -16.84 11.52 2.31
C ALA A 92 -17.56 11.47 3.68
N ALA A 93 -17.36 10.38 4.43
CA ALA A 93 -17.96 10.18 5.75
C ALA A 93 -17.13 10.77 6.91
N LEU A 94 -15.93 11.32 6.64
CA LEU A 94 -15.10 11.90 7.69
C LEU A 94 -15.78 13.13 8.30
N PRO A 95 -15.68 13.32 9.63
CA PRO A 95 -16.08 14.58 10.24
C PRO A 95 -15.17 15.73 9.74
N PRO A 96 -15.58 17.00 9.96
CA PRO A 96 -14.72 18.15 9.71
C PRO A 96 -13.33 17.96 10.35
N ALA A 97 -12.29 18.41 9.66
CA ALA A 97 -10.91 18.27 10.14
C ALA A 97 -10.68 19.06 11.44
N SER A 98 -10.18 18.39 12.47
CA SER A 98 -9.64 19.09 13.63
C SER A 98 -8.27 19.68 13.32
N ALA A 99 -7.81 20.57 14.21
CA ALA A 99 -6.49 21.17 14.09
C ALA A 99 -5.34 20.17 14.26
N ASP A 100 -5.60 18.94 14.74
CA ASP A 100 -4.57 17.93 15.02
C ASP A 100 -4.67 16.70 14.11
N ARG A 101 -5.48 16.76 13.04
CA ARG A 101 -5.65 15.64 12.12
C ARG A 101 -4.33 15.21 11.48
N ILE A 102 -4.06 13.90 11.53
CA ILE A 102 -2.92 13.22 10.91
C ILE A 102 -3.45 12.16 9.94
N VAL A 103 -2.96 12.17 8.71
CA VAL A 103 -3.16 11.08 7.76
C VAL A 103 -1.90 10.21 7.74
N PHE A 104 -2.06 8.91 8.02
CA PHE A 104 -1.04 7.89 7.81
C PHE A 104 -1.25 7.32 6.40
N PHE A 105 -0.34 7.67 5.50
CA PHE A 105 -0.42 7.37 4.09
C PHE A 105 0.64 6.34 3.71
N GLY A 106 0.22 5.25 3.08
CA GLY A 106 1.15 4.16 2.78
C GLY A 106 0.56 3.00 2.01
N ASP A 107 1.23 1.86 2.15
CA ASP A 107 0.90 0.60 1.51
C ASP A 107 0.23 -0.39 2.50
N SER A 108 0.43 -1.69 2.28
CA SER A 108 -0.07 -2.77 3.15
C SER A 108 0.39 -2.62 4.60
N ILE A 109 1.59 -2.12 4.86
CA ILE A 109 2.08 -1.97 6.23
C ILE A 109 1.25 -0.90 6.97
N THR A 110 0.78 0.13 6.27
CA THR A 110 -0.10 1.13 6.89
C THR A 110 -1.54 0.60 7.03
N GLU A 111 -2.07 -0.06 6.01
CA GLU A 111 -3.44 -0.63 6.03
C GLU A 111 -3.60 -1.67 7.14
N LEU A 112 -2.61 -2.56 7.26
CA LEU A 112 -2.63 -3.63 8.24
C LEU A 112 -2.39 -3.12 9.66
N TRP A 113 -1.77 -1.94 9.83
CA TRP A 113 -1.66 -1.33 11.15
C TRP A 113 -3.04 -1.08 11.76
N ARG A 114 -4.00 -0.57 10.97
CA ARG A 114 -5.37 -0.35 11.45
C ARG A 114 -6.04 -1.64 11.92
N ARG A 115 -5.68 -2.77 11.30
CA ARG A 115 -6.20 -4.09 11.67
C ARG A 115 -5.57 -4.64 12.94
N GLU A 116 -4.25 -4.53 13.10
CA GLU A 116 -3.52 -5.12 14.24
C GLU A 116 -3.50 -4.21 15.48
N ASP A 117 -3.62 -2.88 15.33
CA ASP A 117 -3.78 -1.91 16.42
C ASP A 117 -4.90 -0.90 16.09
N PRO A 118 -6.17 -1.31 16.16
CA PRO A 118 -7.30 -0.43 15.84
C PRO A 118 -7.38 0.78 16.78
N GLY A 119 -6.86 0.68 18.01
CA GLY A 119 -6.79 1.80 18.95
C GLY A 119 -5.78 2.88 18.59
N PHE A 120 -4.89 2.62 17.61
CA PHE A 120 -4.02 3.65 17.03
C PHE A 120 -4.77 4.57 16.06
N PHE A 121 -5.82 4.13 15.40
CA PHE A 121 -6.55 4.99 14.47
C PHE A 121 -7.80 5.57 15.12
N THR A 122 -8.10 6.83 14.82
CA THR A 122 -9.22 7.59 15.40
C THR A 122 -9.87 8.44 14.31
N ALA A 123 -10.86 9.26 14.67
CA ALA A 123 -11.42 10.25 13.74
C ALA A 123 -10.38 11.27 13.22
N ASP A 124 -9.25 11.44 13.93
CA ASP A 124 -8.18 12.37 13.58
C ASP A 124 -6.81 11.72 13.36
N ARG A 125 -6.69 10.41 13.51
CA ARG A 125 -5.55 9.63 13.03
C ARG A 125 -6.07 8.64 12.01
N ILE A 126 -5.97 9.03 10.75
CA ILE A 126 -6.68 8.41 9.65
C ILE A 126 -5.73 7.49 8.88
N ASP A 127 -6.13 6.25 8.71
CA ASP A 127 -5.44 5.27 7.87
C ASP A 127 -5.81 5.47 6.39
N ARG A 128 -4.81 5.67 5.55
CA ARG A 128 -4.92 5.67 4.08
C ARG A 128 -3.85 4.76 3.47
N GLY A 129 -3.60 3.61 4.09
CA GLY A 129 -2.80 2.53 3.55
C GLY A 129 -3.55 1.73 2.48
N VAL A 130 -2.91 1.35 1.38
CA VAL A 130 -3.53 0.43 0.42
C VAL A 130 -2.57 -0.70 0.08
N SER A 131 -2.97 -1.93 0.38
CA SER A 131 -2.14 -3.12 0.18
C SER A 131 -1.63 -3.24 -1.25
N GLY A 132 -0.33 -3.52 -1.36
CA GLY A 132 0.35 -3.74 -2.64
C GLY A 132 0.68 -2.47 -3.43
N GLN A 133 0.22 -1.28 -3.03
CA GLN A 133 0.46 -0.06 -3.79
C GLN A 133 1.91 0.41 -3.75
N THR A 134 2.31 1.01 -4.87
CA THR A 134 3.60 1.66 -5.09
C THR A 134 3.51 3.18 -5.00
N THR A 135 4.66 3.88 -4.94
CA THR A 135 4.71 5.35 -4.87
C THR A 135 4.02 6.04 -6.04
N ALA A 136 4.01 5.43 -7.23
CA ALA A 136 3.31 5.97 -8.40
C ALA A 136 1.79 6.02 -8.21
N GLN A 137 1.20 4.95 -7.66
CA GLN A 137 -0.23 4.90 -7.36
C GLN A 137 -0.57 5.84 -6.20
N MET A 138 0.28 5.83 -5.17
CA MET A 138 0.17 6.72 -4.02
C MET A 138 0.16 8.20 -4.44
N LEU A 139 1.07 8.63 -5.33
CA LEU A 139 1.06 9.97 -5.88
C LEU A 139 -0.27 10.28 -6.60
N GLY A 140 -0.78 9.33 -7.39
CA GLY A 140 -2.05 9.48 -8.11
C GLY A 140 -3.29 9.66 -7.24
N ARG A 141 -3.29 9.14 -6.01
CA ARG A 141 -4.39 9.33 -5.03
C ARG A 141 -4.09 10.35 -3.94
N PHE A 142 -2.92 10.98 -3.94
CA PHE A 142 -2.47 11.87 -2.86
C PHE A 142 -3.44 13.03 -2.60
N ARG A 143 -4.06 13.57 -3.67
CA ARG A 143 -5.06 14.63 -3.52
C ARG A 143 -6.29 14.16 -2.74
N ALA A 144 -6.93 13.09 -3.22
CA ALA A 144 -8.17 12.58 -2.63
C ALA A 144 -7.97 12.05 -1.20
N ASP A 145 -6.85 11.37 -0.95
CA ASP A 145 -6.62 10.65 0.30
C ASP A 145 -5.74 11.41 1.30
N VAL A 146 -5.17 12.56 0.93
CA VAL A 146 -4.39 13.40 1.86
C VAL A 146 -4.86 14.84 1.81
N ILE A 147 -4.69 15.50 0.66
CA ILE A 147 -4.90 16.96 0.56
C ILE A 147 -6.33 17.35 0.92
N ASP A 148 -7.31 16.67 0.32
CA ASP A 148 -8.72 17.00 0.47
C ASP A 148 -9.25 16.65 1.88
N LEU A 149 -8.51 15.82 2.62
CA LEU A 149 -8.80 15.49 4.03
C LEU A 149 -8.34 16.58 5.01
N LYS A 150 -7.61 17.59 4.50
CA LYS A 150 -7.09 18.77 5.21
C LYS A 150 -6.38 18.44 6.53
N PRO A 151 -5.44 17.48 6.55
CA PRO A 151 -4.71 17.17 7.77
C PRO A 151 -3.74 18.31 8.13
N ARG A 152 -3.43 18.42 9.41
CA ARG A 152 -2.26 19.20 9.85
C ARG A 152 -0.96 18.50 9.45
N THR A 153 -0.94 17.17 9.50
CA THR A 153 0.25 16.36 9.23
C THR A 153 -0.06 15.17 8.33
N VAL A 154 0.81 14.88 7.37
CA VAL A 154 0.84 13.60 6.67
C VAL A 154 2.09 12.82 7.06
N HIS A 155 1.89 11.57 7.47
CA HIS A 155 2.93 10.57 7.68
C HIS A 155 2.99 9.69 6.43
N ILE A 156 4.12 9.69 5.72
CA ILE A 156 4.31 8.94 4.46
C ILE A 156 5.29 7.79 4.71
N MET A 157 4.80 6.55 4.56
CA MET A 157 5.61 5.32 4.58
C MET A 157 5.29 4.52 3.32
N ALA A 158 6.27 4.36 2.43
CA ALA A 158 6.06 3.82 1.09
C ALA A 158 7.28 3.04 0.60
N SER A 159 7.17 2.46 -0.59
CA SER A 159 8.28 1.88 -1.39
C SER A 159 8.60 0.40 -1.21
N THR A 160 8.02 -0.28 -0.22
CA THR A 160 8.18 -1.75 -0.09
C THR A 160 7.79 -2.46 -1.39
N ASN A 161 6.67 -2.04 -1.98
CA ASN A 161 6.12 -2.62 -3.20
C ASN A 161 6.78 -2.12 -4.48
N ASP A 162 7.36 -0.92 -4.46
CA ASP A 162 8.17 -0.40 -5.56
C ASP A 162 9.42 -1.27 -5.71
N ILE A 163 10.11 -1.56 -4.60
CA ILE A 163 11.28 -2.44 -4.56
C ILE A 163 10.90 -3.87 -4.95
N ALA A 164 9.71 -4.33 -4.59
CA ALA A 164 9.17 -5.62 -5.04
C ALA A 164 8.75 -5.65 -6.52
N GLY A 165 8.65 -4.50 -7.19
CA GLY A 165 8.26 -4.39 -8.60
C GLY A 165 6.77 -4.66 -8.84
N ASN A 166 5.88 -4.30 -7.90
CA ASN A 166 4.45 -4.63 -8.00
C ASN A 166 3.76 -3.96 -9.21
N THR A 167 4.20 -2.78 -9.63
CA THR A 167 3.69 -2.06 -10.83
C THR A 167 4.65 -2.15 -12.03
N GLY A 168 5.59 -3.09 -12.00
CA GLY A 168 6.61 -3.29 -13.03
C GLY A 168 7.96 -2.67 -12.68
N PRO A 169 8.90 -2.64 -13.65
CA PRO A 169 10.24 -2.09 -13.45
C PRO A 169 10.20 -0.61 -13.08
N THR A 170 11.02 -0.22 -12.10
CA THR A 170 11.19 1.17 -11.66
C THR A 170 12.65 1.43 -11.30
N THR A 171 12.99 2.68 -10.99
CA THR A 171 14.33 3.08 -10.51
C THR A 171 14.20 3.73 -9.13
N LEU A 172 15.28 3.72 -8.35
CA LEU A 172 15.31 4.48 -7.09
C LEU A 172 14.99 5.96 -7.32
N ALA A 173 15.56 6.57 -8.37
CA ALA A 173 15.28 7.97 -8.72
C ALA A 173 13.78 8.24 -8.98
N ALA A 174 13.06 7.33 -9.66
CA ALA A 174 11.63 7.48 -9.88
C ALA A 174 10.82 7.37 -8.57
N ILE A 175 11.22 6.48 -7.67
CA ILE A 175 10.63 6.36 -6.32
C ILE A 175 10.86 7.65 -5.53
N GLU A 176 12.09 8.14 -5.53
CA GLU A 176 12.52 9.39 -4.89
C GLU A 176 11.72 10.61 -5.42
N ASP A 177 11.53 10.71 -6.74
CA ASP A 177 10.78 11.79 -7.37
C ASP A 177 9.28 11.73 -7.02
N ASN A 178 8.68 10.54 -6.92
CA ASN A 178 7.30 10.41 -6.44
C ASN A 178 7.15 10.89 -4.99
N ILE A 179 8.09 10.51 -4.10
CA ILE A 179 8.08 10.94 -2.70
C ILE A 179 8.31 12.44 -2.59
N ARG A 180 9.25 13.00 -3.36
CA ARG A 180 9.48 14.45 -3.46
C ARG A 180 8.21 15.17 -3.89
N SER A 181 7.54 14.67 -4.93
CA SER A 181 6.30 15.25 -5.45
C SER A 181 5.19 15.25 -4.39
N MET A 182 5.01 14.16 -3.65
CA MET A 182 4.04 14.12 -2.54
C MET A 182 4.39 15.12 -1.42
N ALA A 183 5.67 15.25 -1.07
CA ALA A 183 6.12 16.22 -0.06
C ALA A 183 5.91 17.67 -0.52
N GLU A 184 6.21 17.98 -1.77
CA GLU A 184 5.97 19.30 -2.38
C GLU A 184 4.49 19.66 -2.43
N LEU A 185 3.63 18.71 -2.86
CA LEU A 185 2.18 18.86 -2.84
C LEU A 185 1.65 19.12 -1.43
N ALA A 186 2.09 18.36 -0.44
CA ALA A 186 1.69 18.57 0.95
C ALA A 186 2.07 19.98 1.44
N ARG A 187 3.31 20.41 1.18
CA ARG A 187 3.80 21.75 1.56
C ARG A 187 3.03 22.87 0.88
N ALA A 188 2.72 22.72 -0.41
CA ALA A 188 1.91 23.68 -1.15
C ALA A 188 0.50 23.86 -0.56
N HIS A 189 0.00 22.85 0.15
CA HIS A 189 -1.28 22.86 0.86
C HIS A 189 -1.15 23.13 2.37
N GLY A 190 0.03 23.54 2.85
CA GLY A 190 0.27 23.86 4.27
C GLY A 190 0.28 22.65 5.20
N ILE A 191 0.44 21.44 4.66
CA ILE A 191 0.45 20.18 5.41
C ILE A 191 1.88 19.87 5.86
N ARG A 192 2.08 19.61 7.14
CA ARG A 192 3.39 19.16 7.67
C ARG A 192 3.68 17.75 7.14
N VAL A 193 4.87 17.56 6.57
CA VAL A 193 5.31 16.25 6.10
C VAL A 193 6.17 15.56 7.16
N VAL A 194 5.87 14.29 7.37
CA VAL A 194 6.66 13.35 8.16
C VAL A 194 6.97 12.16 7.27
N LEU A 195 8.25 11.98 6.93
CA LEU A 195 8.70 10.83 6.17
C LEU A 195 9.07 9.70 7.13
N ALA A 196 8.72 8.47 6.78
CA ALA A 196 9.10 7.30 7.52
C ALA A 196 10.01 6.40 6.67
N SER A 197 10.99 5.77 7.32
CA SER A 197 11.81 4.73 6.72
C SER A 197 10.93 3.58 6.21
N VAL A 198 11.33 2.99 5.08
CA VAL A 198 10.84 1.67 4.66
C VAL A 198 11.28 0.63 5.70
N PRO A 199 10.36 -0.18 6.27
CA PRO A 199 10.72 -1.26 7.20
C PRO A 199 11.68 -2.29 6.57
N PRO A 200 12.43 -3.06 7.39
CA PRO A 200 13.38 -4.03 6.88
C PRO A 200 12.67 -5.22 6.21
N ALA A 201 13.29 -5.77 5.18
CA ALA A 201 12.92 -7.04 4.59
C ALA A 201 14.18 -7.70 4.02
N ALA A 202 14.36 -8.99 4.27
CA ALA A 202 15.44 -9.77 3.67
C ALA A 202 15.04 -10.43 2.34
N ARG A 203 13.73 -10.62 2.13
CA ARG A 203 13.12 -11.24 0.95
C ARG A 203 11.65 -10.84 0.85
N PHE A 204 11.07 -10.98 -0.33
CA PHE A 204 9.63 -10.87 -0.53
C PHE A 204 9.05 -12.24 -0.90
N GLY A 205 8.18 -12.79 -0.06
CA GLY A 205 7.58 -14.11 -0.30
C GLY A 205 6.82 -14.20 -1.63
N TRP A 206 6.18 -13.10 -2.06
CA TRP A 206 5.44 -13.03 -3.33
C TRP A 206 6.31 -12.65 -4.54
N ARG A 207 7.60 -12.33 -4.32
CA ARG A 207 8.60 -11.95 -5.33
C ARG A 207 9.98 -12.51 -4.93
N PRO A 208 10.15 -13.85 -4.92
CA PRO A 208 11.35 -14.49 -4.36
C PRO A 208 12.65 -14.18 -5.12
N GLY A 209 12.58 -13.68 -6.35
CA GLY A 209 13.75 -13.28 -7.15
C GLY A 209 14.33 -11.91 -6.82
N ILE A 210 13.74 -11.16 -5.88
CA ILE A 210 14.19 -9.82 -5.49
C ILE A 210 15.00 -9.90 -4.20
N ALA A 211 16.18 -9.26 -4.19
CA ALA A 211 17.01 -9.06 -3.00
C ALA A 211 16.87 -7.59 -2.53
N PRO A 212 16.01 -7.30 -1.52
CA PRO A 212 15.59 -5.92 -1.24
C PRO A 212 16.50 -5.13 -0.30
N VAL A 213 17.37 -5.79 0.47
CA VAL A 213 18.13 -5.17 1.58
C VAL A 213 18.88 -3.90 1.15
N GLU A 214 19.70 -3.98 0.11
CA GLU A 214 20.51 -2.83 -0.33
C GLU A 214 19.65 -1.70 -0.90
N SER A 215 18.57 -2.02 -1.63
CA SER A 215 17.63 -1.02 -2.14
C SER A 215 16.89 -0.31 -1.00
N ILE A 216 16.46 -1.04 0.03
CA ILE A 216 15.81 -0.47 1.22
C ILE A 216 16.78 0.47 1.94
N ARG A 217 18.02 0.04 2.17
CA ARG A 217 19.04 0.83 2.87
C ARG A 217 19.41 2.10 2.09
N ALA A 218 19.62 1.97 0.78
CA ALA A 218 19.90 3.11 -0.09
C ALA A 218 18.76 4.14 -0.06
N LEU A 219 17.51 3.68 -0.18
CA LEU A 219 16.35 4.55 -0.15
C LEU A 219 16.14 5.20 1.23
N ASN A 220 16.33 4.47 2.33
CA ASN A 220 16.22 5.02 3.68
C ASN A 220 17.30 6.08 3.95
N ALA A 221 18.54 5.87 3.46
CA ALA A 221 19.59 6.87 3.54
C ALA A 221 19.20 8.15 2.78
N TRP A 222 18.63 8.00 1.59
CA TRP A 222 18.11 9.14 0.83
C TRP A 222 16.94 9.83 1.55
N LEU A 223 15.98 9.08 2.10
CA LEU A 223 14.81 9.63 2.82
C LEU A 223 15.25 10.48 4.02
N ALA A 224 16.23 9.98 4.79
CA ALA A 224 16.79 10.70 5.92
C ALA A 224 17.50 11.99 5.48
N ASP A 225 18.31 11.93 4.41
CA ASP A 225 18.99 13.10 3.86
C ASP A 225 18.01 14.13 3.30
N TYR A 226 17.03 13.69 2.51
CA TYR A 226 15.99 14.54 1.93
C TYR A 226 15.17 15.22 3.03
N ALA A 227 14.73 14.48 4.04
CA ALA A 227 14.02 15.04 5.19
C ALA A 227 14.87 16.11 5.90
N ARG A 228 16.17 15.86 6.11
CA ARG A 228 17.10 16.81 6.72
C ARG A 228 17.25 18.09 5.88
N ARG A 229 17.46 17.97 4.57
CA ARG A 229 17.61 19.11 3.65
C ARG A 229 16.35 19.96 3.57
N GLU A 230 15.19 19.32 3.49
CA GLU A 230 13.89 19.98 3.39
C GLU A 230 13.27 20.33 4.75
N LYS A 231 13.99 20.08 5.86
CA LYS A 231 13.55 20.33 7.25
C LYS A 231 12.22 19.63 7.59
N LEU A 232 12.03 18.42 7.07
CA LEU A 232 10.92 17.53 7.37
C LEU A 232 11.27 16.68 8.59
N THR A 233 10.25 16.10 9.23
CA THR A 233 10.49 15.08 10.26
C THR A 233 10.76 13.75 9.59
N TYR A 234 11.77 13.02 10.06
CA TYR A 234 12.05 11.65 9.65
C TYR A 234 11.80 10.69 10.81
N ILE A 235 11.09 9.59 10.56
CA ILE A 235 10.84 8.52 11.52
C ILE A 235 11.57 7.26 11.06
N ASP A 236 12.48 6.80 11.90
CA ASP A 236 13.28 5.61 11.63
C ASP A 236 12.64 4.36 12.27
N TYR A 237 11.71 3.75 11.56
CA TYR A 237 11.19 2.42 11.90
C TYR A 237 12.18 1.31 11.55
N TYR A 238 13.02 1.51 10.53
CA TYR A 238 13.94 0.50 10.02
C TYR A 238 14.88 0.01 11.12
N SER A 239 15.63 0.92 11.74
CA SER A 239 16.54 0.56 12.84
C SER A 239 15.82 0.09 14.10
N ALA A 240 14.52 0.41 14.25
CA ALA A 240 13.71 -0.08 15.35
C ALA A 240 13.19 -1.51 15.14
N LEU A 241 13.19 -2.03 13.90
CA LEU A 241 12.57 -3.31 13.52
C LEU A 241 13.59 -4.34 12.99
N GLU A 242 14.78 -3.91 12.59
CA GLU A 242 15.78 -4.80 12.01
C GLU A 242 16.48 -5.70 13.03
N ASP A 243 16.99 -6.83 12.54
CA ASP A 243 17.99 -7.64 13.21
C ASP A 243 19.41 -7.29 12.72
N LYS A 244 20.40 -8.06 13.18
CA LYS A 244 21.81 -7.86 12.82
C LYS A 244 22.13 -8.09 11.33
N ASP A 245 21.23 -8.77 10.61
CA ASP A 245 21.39 -9.16 9.21
C ASP A 245 20.51 -8.28 8.30
N HIS A 246 20.03 -7.13 8.81
CA HIS A 246 19.15 -6.19 8.10
C HIS A 246 17.78 -6.77 7.71
N ALA A 247 17.40 -7.89 8.33
CA ALA A 247 16.11 -8.54 8.14
C ALA A 247 15.10 -8.02 9.16
N PHE A 248 13.80 -8.22 8.88
CA PHE A 248 12.76 -7.99 9.88
C PHE A 248 12.92 -9.03 10.99
N ARG A 249 13.02 -8.58 12.24
CA ARG A 249 13.01 -9.46 13.42
C ARG A 249 11.85 -10.45 13.39
N ALA A 250 12.18 -11.73 13.50
CA ALA A 250 11.22 -12.83 13.35
C ALA A 250 10.10 -12.80 14.41
N GLU A 251 10.38 -12.31 15.62
CA GLU A 251 9.38 -12.14 16.67
C GLU A 251 8.31 -11.07 16.33
N TRP A 252 8.60 -10.19 15.37
CA TRP A 252 7.77 -9.04 15.00
C TRP A 252 7.18 -9.12 13.59
N SER A 253 7.54 -10.12 12.80
CA SER A 253 6.96 -10.36 11.48
C SER A 253 6.98 -11.84 11.13
N GLY A 254 5.82 -12.39 10.75
CA GLY A 254 5.69 -13.81 10.37
C GLY A 254 6.17 -14.10 8.94
N ASP A 255 6.03 -13.13 8.03
CA ASP A 255 6.45 -13.27 6.62
C ASP A 255 7.78 -12.55 6.32
N GLY A 256 8.33 -11.82 7.29
CA GLY A 256 9.55 -11.03 7.17
C GLY A 256 9.37 -9.68 6.49
N VAL A 257 8.13 -9.21 6.34
CA VAL A 257 7.77 -7.93 5.69
C VAL A 257 6.73 -7.18 6.51
N HIS A 258 5.59 -7.82 6.81
CA HIS A 258 4.47 -7.18 7.47
C HIS A 258 4.60 -7.36 8.99
N PRO A 259 4.51 -6.27 9.78
CA PRO A 259 4.53 -6.37 11.23
C PRO A 259 3.35 -7.19 11.74
N ASN A 260 3.58 -7.99 12.77
CA ASN A 260 2.52 -8.53 13.63
C ASN A 260 2.16 -7.51 14.72
N ALA A 261 1.26 -7.86 15.65
CA ALA A 261 0.86 -6.98 16.74
C ALA A 261 2.04 -6.44 17.58
N ALA A 262 3.07 -7.28 17.83
CA ALA A 262 4.26 -6.86 18.57
C ALA A 262 5.13 -5.88 17.75
N GLY A 263 5.27 -6.11 16.44
CA GLY A 263 5.95 -5.18 15.53
C GLY A 263 5.25 -3.83 15.43
N TYR A 264 3.91 -3.82 15.32
CA TYR A 264 3.15 -2.57 15.33
C TYR A 264 3.21 -1.84 16.67
N ALA A 265 3.33 -2.54 17.80
CA ALA A 265 3.57 -1.90 19.10
C ALA A 265 4.91 -1.15 19.14
N VAL A 266 5.96 -1.68 18.49
CA VAL A 266 7.24 -0.98 18.32
C VAL A 266 7.05 0.26 17.46
N MET A 267 6.40 0.13 16.30
CA MET A 267 6.12 1.27 15.40
C MET A 267 5.29 2.35 16.10
N ARG A 268 4.24 1.98 16.83
CA ARG A 268 3.42 2.90 17.64
C ARG A 268 4.25 3.73 18.58
N ARG A 269 5.16 3.11 19.33
CA ARG A 269 6.02 3.80 20.28
C ARG A 269 6.99 4.76 19.58
N VAL A 270 7.51 4.37 18.43
CA VAL A 270 8.41 5.23 17.63
C VAL A 270 7.64 6.42 17.06
N ALA A 271 6.47 6.17 16.47
CA ALA A 271 5.57 7.19 15.92
C ALA A 271 5.09 8.16 17.01
N GLY A 272 4.67 7.63 18.17
CA GLY A 272 4.15 8.40 19.29
C GLY A 272 5.14 9.45 19.80
N ARG A 273 6.42 9.07 19.94
CA ARG A 273 7.49 10.02 20.29
C ARG A 273 7.72 11.08 19.23
N ALA A 274 7.79 10.68 17.95
CA ALA A 274 8.11 11.61 16.86
C ALA A 274 6.97 12.59 16.56
N LEU A 275 5.72 12.15 16.73
CA LEU A 275 4.51 12.93 16.45
C LEU A 275 3.91 13.59 17.71
N GLY A 276 4.48 13.34 18.89
CA GLY A 276 3.98 13.89 20.16
C GLY A 276 2.62 13.34 20.59
N LEU A 277 2.33 12.07 20.27
CA LEU A 277 1.03 11.43 20.57
C LEU A 277 0.93 10.91 22.01
N ASP A 278 2.07 10.75 22.69
CA ASP A 278 2.15 10.15 24.04
C ASP A 278 1.83 11.14 25.18
N GLY A 279 1.18 12.27 24.84
CA GLY A 279 0.86 13.37 25.74
C GLY A 279 2.02 14.35 25.89
N ARG A 280 1.74 15.65 25.69
CA ARG A 280 2.63 16.71 26.21
C ARG A 280 2.61 16.58 27.73
N ARG A 281 3.74 16.16 28.32
CA ARG A 281 4.01 16.53 29.71
C ARG A 281 4.50 17.96 29.73
#